data_AF-A0A0S4TXE4-F1
#
_entry.id   AF-A0A0S4TXE4-F1
#
_cell.length_a   1.000
_cell.length_b   1.000
_cell.length_c   1.000
_cell.angle_alpha   90.00
_cell.angle_beta   90.00
_cell.angle_gamma   90.00
#
_symmetry.space_group_name_H-M   'P 1'
#
loop_
_entity.id
_entity.type
_entity.pdbx_description
1 polymer ?
#
loop_
_entity_poly.entity_id
_entity_poly.type
_entity_poly.pdbx_seq_one_letter_code
_entity_poly.pdbx_strand_id
1 'polypeptide(L)'
;MREPNCSPQLLAFVRQRQLIAQLAAQAGKAGKRVQAPAADAVRQLDVVSGLICETTEQACSQLLSVSAGLAGILQLLDLRSERSAECHSLHCLLAPLKQQLDRSLNDVQKML
;
A
#
# COMPACT_ATOMS: atom_id res chain seq x y z
N MET A 1 -28.33 9.81 2.03
CA MET A 1 -26.95 10.31 1.95
C MET A 1 -26.09 9.38 2.79
N ARG A 2 -25.23 8.56 2.19
CA ARG A 2 -24.29 7.70 2.93
C ARG A 2 -23.00 8.48 3.06
N GLU A 3 -22.60 8.77 4.30
CA GLU A 3 -21.27 9.30 4.59
C GLU A 3 -20.23 8.26 4.12
N PRO A 4 -19.18 8.67 3.39
CA PRO A 4 -18.10 7.76 3.09
C PRO A 4 -17.41 7.46 4.41
N ASN A 5 -17.62 6.24 4.89
CA ASN A 5 -16.94 5.68 6.04
C ASN A 5 -15.47 5.47 5.62
N CYS A 6 -14.70 6.55 5.56
CA CYS A 6 -13.29 6.53 5.26
C CYS A 6 -12.62 5.75 6.39
N SER A 7 -12.21 4.52 6.10
CA SER A 7 -11.49 3.68 7.04
C SER A 7 -10.28 4.44 7.57
N PRO A 8 -9.96 4.34 8.87
CA PRO A 8 -8.88 5.09 9.51
C PRO A 8 -7.48 4.80 8.89
N GLN A 9 -7.37 3.74 8.10
CA GLN A 9 -6.17 3.35 7.34
C GLN A 9 -5.98 4.19 6.07
N LEU A 10 -7.05 4.73 5.48
CA LEU A 10 -7.08 5.40 4.16
C LEU A 10 -6.24 6.70 4.10
N LEU A 11 -5.72 7.16 5.23
CA LEU A 11 -5.00 8.43 5.37
C LEU A 11 -3.79 8.31 6.30
N ALA A 12 -3.30 7.10 6.55
CA ALA A 12 -2.27 6.85 7.56
C ALA A 12 -0.96 7.61 7.23
N PHE A 13 -0.47 7.53 5.98
CA PHE A 13 0.75 8.24 5.57
C PHE A 13 0.56 9.76 5.49
N VAL A 14 -0.58 10.21 4.96
CA VAL A 14 -0.93 11.64 4.95
C VAL A 14 -0.95 12.22 6.36
N ARG A 15 -1.54 11.48 7.31
CA ARG A 15 -1.58 11.87 8.73
C ARG A 15 -0.19 11.84 9.36
N GLN A 16 0.62 10.82 9.06
CA GLN A 16 2.00 10.73 9.54
C GLN A 16 2.83 11.93 9.07
N ARG A 17 2.80 12.28 7.78
CA ARG A 17 3.49 13.48 7.25
C ARG A 17 3.00 14.76 7.89
N GLN A 18 1.70 14.88 8.13
CA GLN A 18 1.13 16.03 8.83
C GLN A 18 1.67 16.15 10.26
N LEU A 19 1.78 15.04 11.00
CA LEU A 19 2.33 15.02 12.36
C LEU A 19 3.83 15.36 12.36
N ILE A 20 4.60 14.83 11.40
CA ILE A 20 6.02 15.19 11.22
C ILE A 20 6.17 16.70 10.97
N ALA A 21 5.34 17.27 10.09
CA ALA A 21 5.34 18.71 9.81
C ALA A 21 4.96 19.54 11.05
N GLN A 22 3.98 19.09 11.85
CA GLN A 22 3.61 19.73 13.11
C GLN A 22 4.75 19.67 14.14
N LEU A 23 5.44 18.54 14.25
CA LEU A 23 6.61 18.39 15.10
C LEU A 23 7.75 19.31 14.66
N ALA A 24 7.98 19.46 13.35
CA ALA A 24 8.94 20.43 12.80
C ALA A 24 8.61 21.86 13.24
N ALA A 25 7.34 22.25 13.10
CA ALA A 25 6.87 23.59 13.45
C ALA A 25 6.96 23.86 14.97
N GLN A 26 6.77 22.83 15.81
CA GLN A 26 6.91 22.93 17.26
C GLN A 26 8.38 22.96 17.70
N ALA A 27 9.25 22.16 17.08
CA ALA A 27 10.69 22.20 17.32
C ALA A 27 11.29 23.58 17.00
N GLY A 28 10.78 24.26 15.96
CA GLY A 28 11.13 25.64 15.63
C GLY A 28 10.80 26.68 16.72
N LYS A 29 9.80 26.40 17.56
CA LYS A 29 9.35 27.26 18.68
C LYS A 29 10.00 26.90 20.02
N ALA A 30 10.68 25.75 20.10
CA ALA A 30 11.34 25.28 21.31
C ALA A 30 12.67 26.03 21.56
N GLY A 31 13.09 26.12 22.82
CA GLY A 31 14.33 26.81 23.19
C GLY A 31 15.59 26.25 22.51
N LYS A 32 16.61 27.10 22.30
CA LYS A 32 17.85 26.81 21.54
C LYS A 32 18.53 25.47 21.86
N ARG A 33 18.42 24.96 23.10
CA ARG A 33 19.05 23.70 23.54
C ARG A 33 18.37 22.43 23.00
N VAL A 34 17.09 22.49 22.66
CA VAL A 34 16.28 21.33 22.21
C VAL A 34 16.00 21.38 20.70
N GLN A 35 16.13 22.56 20.11
CA GLN A 35 15.79 22.82 18.70
C GLN A 35 16.62 22.00 17.70
N ALA A 36 17.95 21.91 17.90
CA ALA A 36 18.83 21.16 16.99
C ALA A 36 18.57 19.64 16.97
N PRO A 37 18.53 18.93 18.11
CA PRO A 37 18.24 17.49 18.10
C PRO A 37 16.79 17.17 17.68
N ALA A 38 15.82 18.04 18.00
CA ALA A 38 14.43 17.86 17.57
C ALA A 38 14.27 18.06 16.05
N ALA A 39 14.96 19.05 15.47
CA ALA A 39 14.95 19.27 14.02
C ALA A 39 15.62 18.10 13.26
N ASP A 40 16.71 17.55 13.79
CA ASP A 40 17.36 16.38 13.18
C ASP A 40 16.45 15.14 13.22
N ALA A 41 15.82 14.86 14.37
CA ALA A 41 14.88 13.75 14.50
C ALA A 41 13.69 13.87 13.51
N VAL A 42 13.14 15.08 13.35
CA VAL A 42 12.07 15.32 12.37
C VAL A 42 12.54 15.10 10.94
N ARG A 43 13.75 15.54 10.59
CA ARG A 43 14.35 15.31 9.27
C ARG A 43 14.55 13.82 9.00
N GLN A 44 15.03 13.07 9.98
CA GLN A 44 15.21 11.62 9.87
C GLN A 44 13.86 10.91 9.69
N LEU A 45 12.83 11.31 10.45
CA LEU A 45 11.47 10.76 10.29
C LEU A 45 10.89 11.03 8.90
N ASP A 46 11.13 12.21 8.33
CA ASP A 46 10.67 12.55 6.97
C ASP A 46 11.38 11.69 5.91
N VAL A 47 12.70 11.51 6.04
CA VAL A 47 13.49 10.62 5.16
C VAL A 47 13.01 9.17 5.25
N VAL A 48 12.84 8.65 6.47
CA VAL A 48 12.37 7.27 6.68
C VAL A 48 10.95 7.09 6.15
N SER A 49 10.07 8.07 6.35
CA SER A 49 8.73 8.04 5.77
C SER A 49 8.76 8.01 4.25
N GLY A 50 9.62 8.81 3.62
CA GLY A 50 9.81 8.80 2.16
C GLY A 50 10.27 7.43 1.64
N LEU A 51 11.29 6.84 2.27
CA LEU A 51 11.79 5.51 1.90
C LEU A 51 10.73 4.41 2.05
N ILE A 52 9.92 4.47 3.10
CA ILE A 52 8.81 3.52 3.29
C ILE A 52 7.78 3.68 2.17
N CYS A 53 7.39 4.91 1.82
CA CYS A 53 6.45 5.16 0.72
C CYS A 53 6.99 4.63 -0.61
N GLU A 54 8.21 5.02 -1.00
CA GLU A 54 8.83 4.59 -2.26
C GLU A 54 8.95 3.06 -2.35
N THR A 55 9.42 2.41 -1.28
CA THR A 55 9.54 0.95 -1.24
C THR A 55 8.17 0.27 -1.35
N THR A 56 7.16 0.82 -0.68
CA THR A 56 5.80 0.28 -0.70
C THR A 56 5.13 0.47 -2.06
N GLU A 57 5.30 1.63 -2.69
CA GLU A 57 4.83 1.92 -4.05
C GLU A 57 5.49 0.97 -5.07
N GLN A 58 6.81 0.79 -4.98
CA GLN A 58 7.55 -0.14 -5.84
C GLN A 58 7.06 -1.58 -5.67
N ALA A 59 6.89 -2.04 -4.43
CA ALA A 59 6.36 -3.37 -4.14
C ALA A 59 4.92 -3.53 -4.68
N CYS A 60 4.07 -2.51 -4.52
CA CYS A 60 2.72 -2.51 -5.08
C CYS A 60 2.74 -2.63 -6.61
N SER A 61 3.62 -1.88 -7.29
CA SER A 61 3.77 -1.95 -8.75
C SER A 61 4.16 -3.35 -9.23
N GLN A 62 5.11 -3.99 -8.54
CA GLN A 62 5.52 -5.37 -8.83
C GLN A 62 4.37 -6.36 -8.60
N LEU A 63 3.64 -6.23 -7.49
CA LEU A 63 2.52 -7.12 -7.17
C LEU A 63 1.30 -6.90 -8.08
N LEU A 64 1.04 -5.69 -8.56
CA LEU A 64 0.04 -5.42 -9.60
C LEU A 64 0.40 -6.14 -10.90
N SER A 65 1.68 -6.15 -11.26
CA SER A 65 2.18 -6.90 -12.43
C SER A 65 1.95 -8.40 -12.26
N VAL A 66 2.20 -8.95 -11.07
CA VAL A 66 1.88 -10.35 -10.73
C VAL A 66 0.38 -10.61 -10.82
N SER A 67 -0.45 -9.71 -10.30
CA SER A 67 -1.91 -9.82 -10.37
C SER A 67 -2.43 -9.82 -11.81
N ALA A 68 -1.85 -8.98 -12.68
CA ALA A 68 -2.17 -8.97 -14.11
C ALA A 68 -1.74 -10.27 -14.79
N GLY A 69 -0.56 -10.80 -14.45
CA GLY A 69 -0.11 -12.11 -14.92
C GLY A 69 -1.05 -13.25 -14.51
N LEU A 70 -1.49 -13.26 -13.25
CA LEU A 70 -2.48 -14.22 -12.75
C LEU A 70 -3.83 -14.10 -13.48
N ALA A 71 -4.25 -12.87 -13.82
CA ALA A 71 -5.46 -12.66 -14.62
C ALA A 71 -5.33 -13.32 -16.01
N GLY A 72 -4.18 -13.17 -16.67
CA GLY A 72 -3.91 -13.83 -17.93
C GLY A 72 -3.89 -15.36 -17.82
N ILE A 73 -3.25 -15.91 -16.77
CA ILE A 73 -3.25 -17.36 -16.52
C ILE A 73 -4.67 -17.89 -16.32
N LEU A 74 -5.49 -17.19 -15.53
CA LEU A 74 -6.89 -17.57 -15.31
C LEU A 74 -7.68 -17.56 -16.62
N GLN A 75 -7.53 -16.54 -17.46
CA GLN A 75 -8.17 -16.51 -18.78
C GLN A 75 -7.74 -17.70 -19.65
N LEU A 76 -6.46 -18.05 -19.67
CA LEU A 76 -5.97 -19.20 -20.43
C LEU A 76 -6.53 -20.53 -19.91
N LEU A 77 -6.63 -20.69 -18.59
CA LEU A 77 -7.23 -21.87 -17.96
C LEU A 77 -8.72 -21.96 -18.28
N ASP A 78 -9.44 -20.84 -18.25
CA ASP A 78 -10.87 -20.78 -18.55
C ASP A 78 -11.16 -21.19 -20.00
N LEU A 79 -10.35 -20.71 -20.96
CA LEU A 79 -10.42 -21.11 -22.37
C LEU A 79 -10.18 -22.61 -22.61
N ARG A 80 -9.50 -23.29 -21.70
CA ARG A 80 -9.20 -24.73 -21.78
C ARG A 80 -10.05 -25.59 -20.85
N SER A 81 -10.88 -24.97 -20.01
CA SER A 81 -11.58 -25.63 -18.91
C SER A 81 -12.57 -26.70 -19.39
N GLU A 82 -13.29 -26.43 -20.49
CA GLU A 82 -14.23 -27.40 -21.08
C GLU A 82 -13.55 -28.68 -21.61
N ARG A 83 -12.23 -28.61 -21.85
CA ARG A 83 -11.45 -29.71 -22.43
C ARG A 83 -10.55 -30.41 -21.40
N SER A 84 -10.48 -29.91 -20.17
CA SER A 84 -9.62 -30.45 -19.12
C SER A 84 -10.16 -30.09 -17.73
N ALA A 85 -10.54 -31.13 -16.98
CA ALA A 85 -10.95 -31.01 -15.58
C ALA A 85 -9.81 -30.45 -14.70
N GLU A 86 -8.55 -30.70 -15.06
CA GLU A 86 -7.38 -30.13 -14.38
C GLU A 86 -7.31 -28.62 -14.58
N CYS A 87 -7.54 -28.12 -15.80
CA CYS A 87 -7.58 -26.68 -16.08
C CYS A 87 -8.70 -25.99 -15.29
N HIS A 88 -9.88 -26.61 -15.24
CA HIS A 88 -11.00 -26.12 -14.42
C HIS A 88 -10.66 -26.09 -12.93
N SER A 89 -10.04 -27.17 -12.42
CA SER A 89 -9.63 -27.27 -11.01
C SER A 89 -8.59 -26.21 -10.65
N LEU A 90 -7.58 -26.01 -11.49
CA LEU A 90 -6.56 -24.96 -11.32
C LEU A 90 -7.17 -23.56 -11.35
N HIS A 91 -8.12 -23.31 -12.26
CA HIS A 91 -8.83 -22.04 -12.30
C HIS A 91 -9.57 -21.76 -10.99
N CYS A 92 -10.31 -22.74 -10.47
CA CYS A 92 -11.04 -22.63 -9.20
C CYS A 92 -10.12 -22.39 -7.99
N LEU A 93 -8.89 -22.91 -8.02
CA LEU A 93 -7.90 -22.67 -6.96
C LEU A 93 -7.22 -21.30 -7.07
N LEU A 94 -6.90 -20.85 -8.28
CA LEU A 94 -6.17 -19.62 -8.51
C LEU A 94 -7.06 -18.36 -8.45
N ALA A 95 -8.33 -18.46 -8.83
CA ALA A 95 -9.24 -17.32 -8.84
C ALA A 95 -9.44 -16.68 -7.45
N PRO A 96 -9.66 -17.45 -6.36
CA PRO A 96 -9.72 -16.89 -5.01
C PRO A 96 -8.40 -16.24 -4.58
N LEU A 97 -7.25 -16.83 -4.92
CA LEU A 97 -5.93 -16.28 -4.58
C LEU A 97 -5.69 -14.93 -5.27
N LYS A 98 -6.08 -14.81 -6.55
CA LYS A 98 -6.05 -13.52 -7.25
C LYS A 98 -6.95 -12.49 -6.56
N GLN A 99 -8.18 -12.86 -6.20
CA GLN A 99 -9.09 -11.93 -5.52
C GLN A 99 -8.53 -11.48 -4.17
N GLN A 100 -7.89 -12.38 -3.43
CA GLN A 100 -7.24 -12.04 -2.17
C GLN A 100 -6.07 -11.08 -2.38
N LEU A 101 -5.21 -11.33 -3.38
CA LEU A 101 -4.12 -10.44 -3.77
C LEU A 101 -4.64 -9.05 -4.14
N ASP A 102 -5.68 -8.97 -4.97
CA ASP A 102 -6.27 -7.71 -5.43
C ASP A 102 -6.83 -6.88 -4.25
N ARG A 103 -7.48 -7.55 -3.29
CA ARG A 103 -7.97 -6.88 -2.06
C ARG A 103 -6.82 -6.35 -1.22
N SER A 104 -5.80 -7.18 -0.97
CA SER A 104 -4.62 -6.75 -0.20
C SER A 104 -3.89 -5.59 -0.88
N LEU A 105 -3.76 -5.60 -2.20
CA LEU A 105 -3.17 -4.49 -2.94
C LEU A 105 -4.01 -3.22 -2.83
N ASN A 106 -5.33 -3.36 -2.93
CA ASN A 106 -6.23 -2.23 -2.76
C ASN A 106 -6.14 -1.60 -1.36
N ASP A 107 -6.01 -2.42 -0.31
CA ASP A 107 -5.85 -1.96 1.06
C ASP A 107 -4.53 -1.20 1.26
N VAL A 108 -3.42 -1.71 0.70
CA VAL A 108 -2.11 -1.03 0.78
C VAL A 108 -2.11 0.26 -0.04
N GLN A 109 -2.65 0.25 -1.26
CA GLN A 109 -2.78 1.46 -2.09
C GLN A 109 -3.61 2.55 -1.44
N LYS A 110 -4.63 2.17 -0.67
CA LYS A 110 -5.45 3.08 0.10
C LYS A 110 -4.68 3.73 1.26
N MET A 111 -3.64 3.08 1.78
CA MET A 111 -2.85 3.62 2.90
C MET A 111 -1.85 4.69 2.45
N LEU A 112 -1.31 4.54 1.23
CA LEU A 112 -0.39 5.47 0.57
C LEU A 112 -1.09 6.80 0.24
#